data_AF-A0A4Q2ZDS5-F1
#
_entry.id   AF-A0A4Q2ZDS5-F1
#
_cell.length_a   1.000
_cell.length_b   1.000
_cell.length_c   1.000
_cell.angle_alpha   90.00
_cell.angle_beta   90.00
_cell.angle_gamma   90.00
#
_symmetry.space_group_name_H-M   'P 1'
#
loop_
_entity.id
_entity.type
_entity.pdbx_description
1 polymer ?
#
loop_
_entity_poly.entity_id
_entity_poly.type
_entity_poly.pdbx_seq_one_letter_code
_entity_poly.pdbx_strand_id
1 'polypeptide(L)'
;VFREAFWAHMLVVIAVPVSFWPTWQSVWTDRARERSPAWGLWTFGDLATLLIAVRGVELGVAELGYVLVELLCHTSVWLMIGLATINPLRSFGARRGGLRIFDRYRASNNLFKVGENHLGKAVFAAAPFAEGDMLIEFTGRRFRADQVPSLMRGNGDRFVQVTPDHYMGPSGRIDDLVNHSCAPNAGLRFTDDGIFLVAVRAIAPGEEISWDYSTTLKESNWHMICQCRAPECRRVIANFDALDPDRQEWFRGRNLVAPYLRRRDDVAVRRKAS
;
A
#
# COMPACT_ATOMS: atom_id res chain seq x y z
N VAL A 1 -39.79 -7.59 -36.38
CA VAL A 1 -39.33 -8.43 -35.24
C VAL A 1 -38.24 -7.69 -34.44
N PHE A 2 -38.45 -6.39 -34.14
CA PHE A 2 -37.43 -5.53 -33.49
C PHE A 2 -37.75 -5.13 -32.04
N ARG A 3 -38.93 -5.49 -31.52
CA ARG A 3 -39.31 -5.12 -30.15
C ARG A 3 -38.41 -5.83 -29.13
N GLU A 4 -38.15 -7.12 -29.31
CA GLU A 4 -37.47 -7.91 -28.28
C GLU A 4 -35.96 -7.62 -28.19
N ALA A 5 -35.26 -7.45 -29.31
CA ALA A 5 -33.83 -7.10 -29.31
C ALA A 5 -33.59 -5.69 -28.72
N PHE A 6 -34.45 -4.71 -29.06
CA PHE A 6 -34.39 -3.39 -28.47
C PHE A 6 -34.65 -3.43 -26.95
N TRP A 7 -35.68 -4.16 -26.51
CA TRP A 7 -35.98 -4.29 -25.08
C TRP A 7 -34.90 -5.07 -24.32
N ALA A 8 -34.31 -6.10 -24.92
CA ALA A 8 -33.18 -6.83 -24.34
C ALA A 8 -31.96 -5.91 -24.15
N HIS A 9 -31.65 -5.09 -25.14
CA HIS A 9 -30.56 -4.12 -25.04
C HIS A 9 -30.84 -3.03 -24.00
N MET A 10 -32.08 -2.51 -23.93
CA MET A 10 -32.48 -1.59 -22.84
C MET A 10 -32.37 -2.22 -21.46
N LEU A 11 -32.65 -3.52 -21.33
CA LEU A 11 -32.45 -4.28 -20.10
C LEU A 11 -30.97 -4.37 -19.71
N VAL A 12 -30.09 -4.61 -20.68
CA VAL A 12 -28.62 -4.61 -20.46
C VAL A 12 -28.13 -3.22 -20.06
N VAL A 13 -28.56 -2.17 -20.75
CA VAL A 13 -28.22 -0.77 -20.42
C VAL A 13 -28.65 -0.40 -19.00
N ILE A 14 -29.80 -0.90 -18.53
CA ILE A 14 -30.28 -0.69 -17.15
C ILE A 14 -29.53 -1.55 -16.14
N ALA A 15 -29.24 -2.82 -16.47
CA ALA A 15 -28.58 -3.75 -15.56
C ALA A 15 -27.10 -3.44 -15.33
N VAL A 16 -26.44 -2.83 -16.32
CA VAL A 16 -25.01 -2.52 -16.27
C VAL A 16 -24.67 -1.56 -15.11
N PRO A 17 -25.26 -0.37 -14.97
CA PRO A 17 -24.97 0.53 -13.83
C PRO A 17 -25.16 -0.13 -12.46
N VAL A 18 -26.16 -1.01 -12.33
CA VAL A 18 -26.44 -1.78 -11.12
C VAL A 18 -25.34 -2.81 -10.84
N SER A 19 -24.87 -3.53 -11.85
CA SER A 19 -23.77 -4.51 -11.70
C SER A 19 -22.45 -3.87 -11.27
N PHE A 20 -22.26 -2.58 -11.56
CA PHE A 20 -21.08 -1.82 -11.19
C PHE A 20 -21.21 -1.06 -9.85
N TRP A 21 -22.29 -1.28 -9.09
CA TRP A 21 -22.50 -0.67 -7.77
C TRP A 21 -21.27 -0.73 -6.83
N PRO A 22 -20.53 -1.85 -6.73
CA PRO A 22 -19.31 -1.90 -5.90
C PRO A 22 -18.20 -0.98 -6.39
N THR A 23 -18.07 -0.79 -7.71
CA THR A 23 -17.10 0.15 -8.31
C THR A 23 -17.48 1.59 -7.98
N TRP A 24 -18.76 1.95 -8.10
CA TRP A 24 -19.27 3.28 -7.73
C TRP A 24 -19.03 3.61 -6.25
N GLN A 25 -19.30 2.65 -5.36
CA GLN A 25 -18.99 2.79 -3.93
C GLN A 25 -17.49 3.01 -3.67
N SER A 26 -16.64 2.31 -4.41
CA SER A 26 -15.17 2.46 -4.33
C SER A 26 -14.72 3.86 -4.76
N VAL A 27 -15.27 4.40 -5.86
CA VAL A 27 -14.97 5.76 -6.38
C VAL A 27 -15.44 6.86 -5.43
N TRP A 28 -16.63 6.73 -4.84
CA TRP A 28 -17.12 7.69 -3.85
C TRP A 28 -16.24 7.77 -2.61
N THR A 29 -15.57 6.65 -2.27
CA THR A 29 -14.65 6.60 -1.13
C THR A 29 -13.32 7.27 -1.46
N ASP A 30 -12.82 7.13 -2.69
CA ASP A 30 -11.55 7.71 -3.13
C ASP A 30 -11.43 7.74 -4.65
N ARG A 31 -11.51 8.96 -5.21
CA ARG A 31 -11.51 9.19 -6.65
C ARG A 31 -10.18 8.84 -7.34
N ALA A 32 -9.08 8.72 -6.60
CA ALA A 32 -7.77 8.39 -7.16
C ALA A 32 -7.58 6.88 -7.39
N ARG A 33 -8.47 6.03 -6.86
CA ARG A 33 -8.39 4.56 -7.02
C ARG A 33 -8.88 4.06 -8.37
N GLU A 34 -9.57 4.88 -9.13
CA GLU A 34 -10.13 4.47 -10.42
C GLU A 34 -9.22 4.85 -11.59
N ARG A 35 -9.01 3.90 -12.51
CA ARG A 35 -8.38 4.16 -13.81
C ARG A 35 -9.48 4.32 -14.85
N SER A 36 -9.83 5.57 -15.16
CA SER A 36 -10.99 6.00 -15.96
C SER A 36 -11.00 5.78 -17.49
N PRO A 37 -9.99 5.21 -18.19
CA PRO A 37 -10.10 5.02 -19.64
C PRO A 37 -11.17 4.00 -20.09
N ALA A 38 -11.54 3.05 -19.21
CA ALA A 38 -12.50 1.97 -19.55
C ALA A 38 -13.92 2.50 -19.80
N TRP A 39 -14.34 3.51 -19.03
CA TRP A 39 -15.67 4.12 -19.14
C TRP A 39 -15.86 4.92 -20.43
N GLY A 40 -14.81 5.64 -20.86
CA GLY A 40 -14.82 6.37 -22.12
C GLY A 40 -15.00 5.42 -23.30
N LEU A 41 -14.22 4.33 -23.33
CA LEU A 41 -14.26 3.35 -24.42
C LEU A 41 -15.61 2.62 -24.50
N TRP A 42 -16.19 2.24 -23.35
CA TRP A 42 -17.49 1.59 -23.28
C TRP A 42 -18.62 2.52 -23.78
N THR A 43 -18.58 3.80 -23.41
CA THR A 43 -19.56 4.80 -23.86
C THR A 43 -19.50 5.01 -25.38
N PHE A 44 -18.30 5.04 -25.97
CA PHE A 44 -18.16 5.14 -27.42
C PHE A 44 -18.64 3.88 -28.16
N GLY A 45 -18.41 2.69 -27.57
CA GLY A 45 -18.92 1.43 -28.10
C GLY A 45 -20.45 1.38 -28.11
N ASP A 46 -21.10 1.75 -27.00
CA ASP A 46 -22.56 1.74 -26.89
C ASP A 46 -23.22 2.76 -27.85
N LEU A 47 -22.62 3.94 -28.00
CA LEU A 47 -23.06 4.95 -28.96
C LEU A 47 -22.95 4.46 -30.41
N ALA A 48 -21.88 3.72 -30.75
CA ALA A 48 -21.71 3.13 -32.08
C ALA A 48 -22.74 2.03 -32.36
N THR A 49 -23.03 1.19 -31.35
CA THR A 49 -24.07 0.16 -31.41
C THR A 49 -25.46 0.76 -31.65
N LEU A 50 -25.81 1.83 -30.92
CA LEU A 50 -27.06 2.58 -31.12
C LEU A 50 -27.14 3.19 -32.52
N LEU A 51 -26.03 3.71 -33.05
CA LEU A 51 -25.98 4.35 -34.35
C LEU A 51 -26.16 3.35 -35.51
N ILE A 52 -25.66 2.12 -35.36
CA ILE A 52 -25.91 1.00 -36.29
C ILE A 52 -27.36 0.53 -36.19
N ALA A 53 -27.90 0.36 -34.99
CA ALA A 53 -29.26 -0.09 -34.76
C ALA A 53 -30.32 0.88 -35.32
N VAL A 54 -30.05 2.19 -35.29
CA VAL A 54 -30.97 3.23 -35.80
C VAL A 54 -30.85 3.42 -37.32
N ARG A 55 -29.71 3.08 -37.95
CA ARG A 55 -29.46 3.30 -39.39
C ARG A 55 -29.57 2.06 -40.27
N GLY A 56 -29.63 0.85 -39.71
CA GLY A 56 -29.70 -0.41 -40.47
C GLY A 56 -31.08 -0.66 -41.09
N VAL A 57 -31.21 -0.49 -42.41
CA VAL A 57 -32.46 -0.67 -43.18
C VAL A 57 -32.63 -2.09 -43.76
N GLU A 58 -31.58 -2.92 -43.79
CA GLU A 58 -31.66 -4.31 -44.29
C GLU A 58 -31.23 -5.34 -43.24
N LEU A 59 -32.11 -6.31 -42.98
CA LEU A 59 -32.13 -7.18 -41.80
C LEU A 59 -30.92 -8.12 -41.63
N GLY A 60 -30.07 -8.34 -42.64
CA GLY A 60 -28.96 -9.31 -42.54
C GLY A 60 -27.61 -8.74 -42.15
N VAL A 61 -27.23 -7.59 -42.71
CA VAL A 61 -25.90 -6.98 -42.51
C VAL A 61 -25.85 -6.15 -41.22
N ALA A 62 -26.98 -5.57 -40.83
CA ALA A 62 -27.07 -4.77 -39.60
C ALA A 62 -26.95 -5.63 -38.33
N GLU A 63 -27.47 -6.87 -38.33
CA GLU A 63 -27.39 -7.80 -37.20
C GLU A 63 -25.94 -8.26 -36.95
N LEU A 64 -25.22 -8.63 -38.01
CA LEU A 64 -23.79 -8.97 -37.94
C LEU A 64 -22.95 -7.76 -37.49
N GLY A 65 -23.26 -6.56 -37.96
CA GLY A 65 -22.60 -5.33 -37.53
C GLY A 65 -22.80 -5.03 -36.05
N TYR A 66 -24.02 -5.21 -35.55
CA TYR A 66 -24.36 -5.05 -34.13
C TYR A 66 -23.58 -6.05 -33.26
N VAL A 67 -23.63 -7.34 -33.59
CA VAL A 67 -22.92 -8.40 -32.86
C VAL A 67 -21.41 -8.15 -32.86
N LEU A 68 -20.82 -7.73 -33.98
CA LEU A 68 -19.39 -7.44 -34.07
C LEU A 68 -18.99 -6.27 -33.17
N VAL A 69 -19.76 -5.17 -33.16
CA VAL A 69 -19.43 -3.99 -32.33
C VAL A 69 -19.57 -4.31 -30.85
N GLU A 70 -20.62 -5.03 -30.46
CA GLU A 70 -20.81 -5.48 -29.08
C GLU A 70 -19.67 -6.41 -28.64
N LEU A 71 -19.30 -7.39 -29.46
CA LEU A 71 -18.20 -8.31 -29.18
C LEU A 71 -16.84 -7.58 -29.07
N LEU A 72 -16.58 -6.60 -29.94
CA LEU A 72 -15.35 -5.79 -29.90
C LEU A 72 -15.31 -4.89 -28.66
N CYS A 73 -16.43 -4.27 -28.29
CA CYS A 73 -16.55 -3.46 -27.09
C CYS A 73 -16.28 -4.30 -25.83
N HIS A 74 -16.96 -5.44 -25.69
CA HIS A 74 -16.73 -6.35 -24.58
C HIS A 74 -15.31 -6.92 -24.55
N THR A 75 -14.75 -7.30 -25.70
CA THR A 75 -13.36 -7.78 -25.81
C THR A 75 -12.36 -6.69 -25.39
N SER A 76 -12.58 -5.44 -25.78
CA SER A 76 -11.70 -4.33 -25.41
C SER A 76 -11.71 -4.04 -23.90
N VAL A 77 -12.89 -4.08 -23.27
CA VAL A 77 -13.05 -3.97 -21.81
C VAL A 77 -12.39 -5.16 -21.12
N TRP A 78 -12.55 -6.38 -21.64
CA TRP A 78 -11.88 -7.58 -21.13
C TRP A 78 -10.36 -7.53 -21.27
N LEU A 79 -9.80 -6.97 -22.35
CA LEU A 79 -8.35 -6.83 -22.51
C LEU A 79 -7.78 -5.78 -21.55
N MET A 80 -8.50 -4.67 -21.33
CA MET A 80 -8.07 -3.63 -20.39
C MET A 80 -8.16 -4.05 -18.92
N ILE A 81 -9.25 -4.71 -18.52
CA ILE A 81 -9.47 -5.18 -17.14
C ILE A 81 -8.73 -6.50 -16.91
N GLY A 82 -8.83 -7.43 -17.86
CA GLY A 82 -8.40 -8.82 -17.75
C GLY A 82 -6.93 -9.08 -18.04
N LEU A 83 -6.23 -8.40 -18.96
CA LEU A 83 -4.80 -8.70 -19.16
C LEU A 83 -3.88 -8.16 -18.06
N ALA A 84 -4.29 -7.07 -17.40
CA ALA A 84 -3.56 -6.53 -16.26
C ALA A 84 -3.76 -7.39 -14.98
N THR A 85 -4.87 -8.12 -14.88
CA THR A 85 -5.23 -8.94 -13.70
C THR A 85 -5.05 -10.44 -13.92
N ILE A 86 -5.10 -10.92 -15.16
CA ILE A 86 -4.96 -12.32 -15.60
C ILE A 86 -3.75 -12.37 -16.54
N ASN A 87 -2.54 -12.36 -15.96
CA ASN A 87 -1.32 -12.62 -16.72
C ASN A 87 -1.06 -14.15 -16.72
N PRO A 88 -1.34 -14.88 -17.81
CA PRO A 88 -1.13 -16.33 -17.86
C PRO A 88 0.35 -16.72 -17.70
N LEU A 89 1.29 -15.81 -17.99
CA LEU A 89 2.72 -16.04 -17.79
C LEU A 89 3.12 -16.07 -16.31
N ARG A 90 2.34 -15.47 -15.40
CA ARG A 90 2.55 -15.62 -13.95
C ARG A 90 2.30 -17.08 -13.49
N SER A 91 1.42 -17.81 -14.15
CA SER A 91 1.16 -19.23 -13.86
C SER A 91 2.30 -20.17 -14.27
N PHE A 92 3.25 -19.70 -15.09
CA PHE A 92 4.40 -20.49 -15.54
C PHE A 92 5.62 -20.42 -14.60
N GLY A 93 5.53 -19.66 -13.50
CA GLY A 93 6.55 -19.58 -12.46
C GLY A 93 7.80 -18.81 -12.89
N ALA A 94 8.36 -18.02 -11.97
CA ALA A 94 9.65 -17.37 -12.19
C ALA A 94 10.79 -18.33 -11.85
N ARG A 95 11.82 -18.40 -12.70
CA ARG A 95 13.00 -19.23 -12.47
C ARG A 95 14.01 -18.47 -11.60
N ARG A 96 14.18 -18.87 -10.34
CA ARG A 96 15.28 -18.40 -9.48
C ARG A 96 16.21 -19.58 -9.21
N GLY A 97 17.28 -19.68 -10.00
CA GLY A 97 18.20 -20.82 -9.97
C GLY A 97 17.62 -22.11 -10.58
N GLY A 98 17.88 -23.26 -9.94
CA GLY A 98 17.56 -24.60 -10.45
C GLY A 98 16.14 -25.13 -10.21
N LEU A 99 15.32 -24.48 -9.37
CA LEU A 99 13.95 -24.92 -9.07
C LEU A 99 12.89 -24.07 -9.80
N ARG A 100 11.88 -24.73 -10.36
CA ARG A 100 10.62 -24.09 -10.81
C ARG A 100 9.67 -24.03 -9.61
N ILE A 101 9.38 -22.81 -9.14
CA ILE A 101 8.37 -22.58 -8.10
C ILE A 101 7.04 -22.29 -8.81
N PHE A 102 6.08 -23.20 -8.65
CA PHE A 102 4.69 -22.91 -9.02
C PHE A 102 4.14 -21.97 -7.96
N ASP A 103 3.80 -20.75 -8.38
CA ASP A 103 3.16 -19.77 -7.52
C ASP A 103 1.79 -20.34 -7.11
N ARG A 104 1.72 -20.99 -5.94
CA ARG A 104 0.44 -21.35 -5.34
C ARG A 104 -0.31 -20.05 -5.24
N TYR A 105 -1.44 -19.94 -5.93
CA TYR A 105 -2.40 -18.85 -5.83
C TYR A 105 -2.65 -18.51 -4.36
N ARG A 106 -1.82 -17.62 -3.81
CA ARG A 106 -2.08 -16.94 -2.56
C ARG A 106 -3.04 -15.88 -3.04
N ALA A 107 -4.33 -16.03 -2.72
CA ALA A 107 -5.23 -14.89 -2.76
C ALA A 107 -4.46 -13.70 -2.18
N SER A 108 -4.65 -12.50 -2.74
CA SER A 108 -4.12 -11.26 -2.16
C SER A 108 -4.75 -11.08 -0.77
N ASN A 109 -4.29 -11.88 0.19
CA ASN A 109 -4.62 -11.76 1.58
C ASN A 109 -4.02 -10.41 1.92
N ASN A 110 -4.88 -9.45 2.22
CA ASN A 110 -4.45 -8.25 2.91
C ASN A 110 -3.59 -8.73 4.09
N LEU A 111 -2.28 -8.49 4.01
CA LEU A 111 -1.32 -8.95 5.02
C LEU A 111 -1.45 -8.16 6.32
N PHE A 112 -2.21 -7.05 6.25
CA PHE A 112 -2.45 -6.11 7.31
C PHE A 112 -3.94 -5.82 7.44
N LYS A 113 -4.39 -5.54 8.66
CA LYS A 113 -5.71 -5.04 8.98
C LYS A 113 -5.55 -3.73 9.75
N VAL A 114 -6.27 -2.69 9.36
CA VAL A 114 -6.36 -1.46 10.15
C VAL A 114 -7.51 -1.60 11.14
N GLY A 115 -7.25 -1.26 12.40
CA GLY A 115 -8.25 -1.24 13.46
C GLY A 115 -8.02 -0.06 14.40
N GLU A 116 -8.66 -0.09 15.56
CA GLU A 116 -8.48 0.90 16.61
C GLU A 116 -8.09 0.22 17.93
N ASN A 117 -7.28 0.90 18.73
CA ASN A 117 -6.94 0.57 20.11
C ASN A 117 -6.99 1.85 20.96
N HIS A 118 -6.48 1.79 22.20
CA HIS A 118 -6.44 2.96 23.10
C HIS A 118 -5.49 4.09 22.64
N LEU A 119 -4.67 3.87 21.61
CA LEU A 119 -3.80 4.87 20.98
C LEU A 119 -4.44 5.49 19.72
N GLY A 120 -5.64 5.04 19.32
CA GLY A 120 -6.30 5.44 18.08
C GLY A 120 -6.16 4.38 17.00
N LYS A 121 -5.94 4.80 15.74
CA LYS A 121 -5.75 3.85 14.64
C LYS A 121 -4.47 3.05 14.81
N ALA A 122 -4.52 1.77 14.46
CA ALA A 122 -3.40 0.85 14.58
C ALA A 122 -3.38 -0.16 13.42
N VAL A 123 -2.20 -0.70 13.14
CA VAL A 123 -1.98 -1.72 12.12
C VAL A 123 -1.78 -3.07 12.79
N PHE A 124 -2.54 -4.07 12.35
CA PHE A 124 -2.49 -5.43 12.86
C PHE A 124 -2.05 -6.38 11.75
N ALA A 125 -1.28 -7.41 12.11
CA ALA A 125 -0.96 -8.49 11.19
C ALA A 125 -2.23 -9.31 10.87
N ALA A 126 -2.54 -9.49 9.59
CA ALA A 126 -3.64 -10.35 9.15
C ALA A 126 -3.15 -11.75 8.72
N ALA A 127 -1.83 -11.92 8.63
CA ALA A 127 -1.13 -13.17 8.36
C ALA A 127 0.10 -13.28 9.28
N PRO A 128 0.64 -14.49 9.52
CA PRO A 128 1.87 -14.61 10.29
C PRO A 128 3.07 -14.05 9.52
N PHE A 129 4.00 -13.42 10.22
CA PHE A 129 5.30 -13.00 9.70
C PHE A 129 6.44 -13.66 10.48
N ALA A 130 7.51 -14.02 9.77
CA ALA A 130 8.75 -14.48 10.36
C ALA A 130 9.66 -13.29 10.74
N GLU A 131 10.61 -13.52 11.64
CA GLU A 131 11.65 -12.54 11.91
C GLU A 131 12.43 -12.21 10.62
N GLY A 132 12.66 -10.92 10.38
CA GLY A 132 13.36 -10.43 9.20
C GLY A 132 12.46 -10.16 7.98
N ASP A 133 11.19 -10.57 8.00
CA ASP A 133 10.25 -10.28 6.92
C ASP A 133 10.09 -8.77 6.73
N MET A 134 10.06 -8.33 5.47
CA MET A 134 9.70 -6.96 5.11
C MET A 134 8.19 -6.80 5.20
N LEU A 135 7.73 -5.81 5.97
CA LEU A 135 6.32 -5.58 6.25
C LEU A 135 5.77 -4.46 5.37
N ILE A 136 6.23 -3.24 5.58
CA ILE A 136 5.67 -2.02 5.00
C ILE A 136 6.81 -1.14 4.53
N GLU A 137 6.73 -0.63 3.30
CA GLU A 137 7.61 0.44 2.82
C GLU A 137 7.13 1.78 3.36
N PHE A 138 8.03 2.53 4.00
CA PHE A 138 7.79 3.89 4.47
C PHE A 138 8.07 4.86 3.33
N THR A 139 7.04 5.60 2.93
CA THR A 139 7.10 6.54 1.82
C THR A 139 6.62 7.91 2.26
N GLY A 140 6.93 8.96 1.51
CA GLY A 140 6.45 10.30 1.85
C GLY A 140 7.29 11.40 1.24
N ARG A 141 6.71 12.60 1.20
CA ARG A 141 7.43 13.79 0.75
C ARG A 141 8.51 14.15 1.77
N ARG A 142 9.70 14.52 1.28
CA ARG A 142 10.79 15.04 2.12
C ARG A 142 10.61 16.53 2.36
N PHE A 143 10.81 16.92 3.61
CA PHE A 143 10.78 18.29 4.10
C PHE A 143 12.09 18.57 4.82
N ARG A 144 12.61 19.79 4.69
CA ARG A 144 13.73 20.23 5.52
C ARG A 144 13.26 20.40 6.97
N ALA A 145 14.16 20.18 7.92
CA ALA A 145 13.84 20.26 9.35
C ALA A 145 13.28 21.63 9.78
N ASP A 146 13.71 22.71 9.14
CA ASP A 146 13.22 24.08 9.34
C ASP A 146 11.78 24.32 8.81
N GLN A 147 11.28 23.44 7.94
CA GLN A 147 9.94 23.49 7.36
C GLN A 147 8.95 22.60 8.10
N VAL A 148 9.41 21.71 8.98
CA VAL A 148 8.53 20.88 9.80
C VAL A 148 7.99 21.74 10.94
N PRO A 149 6.66 21.79 11.15
CA PRO A 149 6.08 22.55 12.26
C PRO A 149 6.75 22.20 13.59
N SER A 150 7.28 23.21 14.28
CA SER A 150 7.98 23.03 15.56
C SER A 150 7.08 22.44 16.66
N LEU A 151 5.77 22.68 16.56
CA LEU A 151 4.74 21.99 17.34
C LEU A 151 4.16 20.83 16.53
N MET A 152 4.86 19.71 16.53
CA MET A 152 4.25 18.41 16.30
C MET A 152 3.33 18.13 17.50
N ARG A 153 2.09 18.65 17.43
CA ARG A 153 1.02 18.36 18.39
C ARG A 153 -0.15 17.74 17.64
N GLY A 154 -0.54 16.52 18.03
CA GLY A 154 -1.75 15.87 17.52
C GLY A 154 -1.54 15.20 16.15
N ASN A 155 -2.42 15.47 15.18
CA ASN A 155 -2.40 14.83 13.85
C ASN A 155 -1.12 15.07 13.02
N GLY A 156 -0.20 15.90 13.53
CA GLY A 156 1.12 16.17 12.96
C GLY A 156 2.21 15.14 13.32
N ASP A 157 1.98 14.18 14.21
CA ASP A 157 3.03 13.27 14.74
C ASP A 157 3.52 12.15 13.78
N ARG A 158 3.37 12.35 12.47
CA ARG A 158 3.68 11.33 11.43
C ARG A 158 4.95 11.63 10.62
N PHE A 159 5.79 12.54 11.08
CA PHE A 159 7.06 12.82 10.42
C PHE A 159 8.15 11.91 10.94
N VAL A 160 8.83 11.21 10.04
CA VAL A 160 9.97 10.34 10.35
C VAL A 160 11.24 11.06 9.94
N GLN A 161 12.17 11.27 10.87
CA GLN A 161 13.47 11.84 10.52
C GLN A 161 14.23 10.81 9.66
N VAL A 162 14.70 11.23 8.49
CA VAL A 162 15.38 10.34 7.53
C VAL A 162 16.83 10.72 7.28
N THR A 163 17.18 11.96 7.60
CA THR A 163 18.56 12.48 7.63
C THR A 163 18.64 13.52 8.78
N PRO A 164 19.83 13.98 9.18
CA PRO A 164 19.95 15.02 10.21
C PRO A 164 19.15 16.29 9.90
N ASP A 165 18.98 16.65 8.62
CA ASP A 165 18.36 17.89 8.16
C ASP A 165 17.01 17.70 7.43
N HIS A 166 16.52 16.47 7.26
CA HIS A 166 15.24 16.19 6.61
C HIS A 166 14.36 15.18 7.33
N TYR A 167 13.06 15.43 7.22
CA TYR A 167 11.99 14.56 7.64
C TYR A 167 11.19 14.07 6.43
N MET A 168 10.73 12.84 6.49
CA MET A 168 9.70 12.28 5.63
C MET A 168 8.34 12.55 6.28
N GLY A 169 7.47 13.27 5.59
CA GLY A 169 6.09 13.51 6.03
C GLY A 169 5.16 12.34 5.71
N PRO A 170 3.90 12.43 6.15
CA PRO A 170 2.92 11.35 5.98
C PRO A 170 2.68 11.01 4.51
N SER A 171 2.50 9.72 4.23
CA SER A 171 2.29 9.18 2.88
C SER A 171 0.81 9.14 2.47
N GLY A 172 -0.10 9.17 3.45
CA GLY A 172 -1.52 8.88 3.28
C GLY A 172 -1.86 7.38 3.24
N ARG A 173 -0.89 6.50 3.47
CA ARG A 173 -1.05 5.03 3.41
C ARG A 173 -0.92 4.40 4.80
N ILE A 174 -0.77 3.07 4.86
CA ILE A 174 -0.80 2.30 6.11
C ILE A 174 0.44 2.49 7.00
N ASP A 175 1.58 2.92 6.43
CA ASP A 175 2.80 3.29 7.16
C ASP A 175 2.57 4.42 8.18
N ASP A 176 1.68 5.35 7.86
CA ASP A 176 1.26 6.46 8.73
C ASP A 176 0.51 6.04 10.01
N LEU A 177 0.14 4.76 10.11
CA LEU A 177 -0.72 4.20 11.16
C LEU A 177 0.02 3.22 12.08
N VAL A 178 1.31 2.98 11.85
CA VAL A 178 2.10 2.04 12.66
C VAL A 178 2.54 2.74 13.95
N ASN A 179 1.96 2.32 15.07
CA ASN A 179 2.18 2.97 16.36
C ASN A 179 3.55 2.69 16.97
N HIS A 180 3.86 3.49 17.99
CA HIS A 180 5.00 3.27 18.85
C HIS A 180 4.74 2.16 19.88
N SER A 181 5.74 1.32 20.12
CA SER A 181 5.84 0.48 21.32
C SER A 181 7.24 0.54 21.92
N CYS A 182 7.31 0.58 23.25
CA CYS A 182 8.56 0.37 23.97
C CYS A 182 9.02 -1.09 23.90
N ALA A 183 8.18 -2.06 23.58
CA ALA A 183 8.58 -3.43 23.27
C ALA A 183 8.13 -3.77 21.84
N PRO A 184 8.78 -3.20 20.81
CA PRO A 184 8.31 -3.30 19.44
C PRO A 184 8.51 -4.70 18.87
N ASN A 185 7.68 -5.06 17.90
CA ASN A 185 7.83 -6.30 17.11
C ASN A 185 8.32 -6.02 15.69
N ALA A 186 8.50 -4.75 15.33
CA ALA A 186 9.08 -4.30 14.07
C ALA A 186 10.06 -3.13 14.26
N GLY A 187 10.88 -2.86 13.25
CA GLY A 187 11.82 -1.73 13.25
C GLY A 187 12.12 -1.23 11.85
N LEU A 188 12.59 0.01 11.72
CA LEU A 188 12.91 0.59 10.42
C LEU A 188 14.32 0.21 9.96
N ARG A 189 14.40 -0.29 8.73
CA ARG A 189 15.66 -0.59 8.04
C ARG A 189 15.85 0.36 6.87
N PHE A 190 16.97 1.07 6.91
CA PHE A 190 17.37 2.02 5.89
C PHE A 190 18.31 1.33 4.91
N THR A 191 17.90 1.28 3.64
CA THR A 191 18.59 0.64 2.52
C THR A 191 18.71 1.62 1.36
N ASP A 192 19.50 1.27 0.34
CA ASP A 192 19.62 2.09 -0.86
C ASP A 192 18.31 2.12 -1.68
N ASP A 193 17.50 1.06 -1.58
CA ASP A 193 16.21 0.92 -2.26
C ASP A 193 15.07 1.64 -1.53
N GLY A 194 15.26 2.04 -0.27
CA GLY A 194 14.20 2.67 0.52
C GLY A 194 14.27 2.40 2.02
N ILE A 195 13.20 2.81 2.72
CA ILE A 195 13.02 2.62 4.16
C ILE A 195 11.91 1.59 4.35
N PHE A 196 12.24 0.48 5.00
CA PHE A 196 11.30 -0.63 5.18
C PHE A 196 11.13 -0.94 6.65
N LEU A 197 9.89 -1.09 7.07
CA LEU A 197 9.54 -1.69 8.35
C LEU A 197 9.76 -3.20 8.24
N VAL A 198 10.59 -3.76 9.11
CA VAL A 198 10.93 -5.18 9.14
C VAL A 198 10.54 -5.81 10.47
N ALA A 199 10.09 -7.06 10.45
CA ALA A 199 9.80 -7.81 11.66
C ALA A 199 11.10 -8.10 12.43
N VAL A 200 11.10 -7.86 13.75
CA VAL A 200 12.26 -8.11 14.64
C VAL A 200 12.13 -9.41 15.43
N ARG A 201 10.97 -10.06 15.31
CA ARG A 201 10.62 -11.39 15.81
C ARG A 201 9.45 -11.92 14.97
N ALA A 202 9.06 -13.18 15.18
CA ALA A 202 7.81 -13.67 14.61
C ALA A 202 6.61 -12.84 15.11
N ILE A 203 5.66 -12.54 14.21
CA ILE A 203 4.43 -11.78 14.48
C ILE A 203 3.24 -12.67 14.11
N ALA A 204 2.38 -12.97 15.09
CA ALA A 204 1.18 -13.77 14.88
C ALA A 204 0.04 -12.92 14.26
N PRO A 205 -0.91 -13.55 13.54
CA PRO A 205 -2.14 -12.88 13.11
C PRO A 205 -2.88 -12.27 14.32
N GLY A 206 -3.32 -11.03 14.17
CA GLY A 206 -4.00 -10.26 15.21
C GLY A 206 -3.08 -9.44 16.10
N GLU A 207 -1.76 -9.64 16.05
CA GLU A 207 -0.83 -8.77 16.78
C GLU A 207 -0.75 -7.38 16.15
N GLU A 208 -0.71 -6.34 17.00
CA GLU A 208 -0.41 -4.97 16.57
C GLU A 208 1.06 -4.87 16.14
N ILE A 209 1.30 -4.31 14.96
CA ILE A 209 2.63 -4.01 14.44
C ILE A 209 3.04 -2.65 14.98
N SER A 210 4.22 -2.60 15.60
CA SER A 210 4.73 -1.38 16.24
C SER A 210 6.25 -1.29 16.16
N TRP A 211 6.78 -0.06 16.18
CA TRP A 211 8.21 0.21 16.16
C TRP A 211 8.63 1.28 17.17
N ASP A 212 9.93 1.41 17.42
CA ASP A 212 10.44 2.40 18.37
C ASP A 212 10.80 3.71 17.68
N TYR A 213 9.99 4.77 17.86
CA TYR A 213 10.16 6.05 17.16
C TYR A 213 11.50 6.72 17.46
N SER A 214 12.08 6.46 18.64
CA SER A 214 13.39 7.01 19.01
C SER A 214 14.50 6.55 18.06
N THR A 215 14.34 5.43 17.35
CA THR A 215 15.32 4.88 16.39
C THR A 215 15.56 5.74 15.15
N THR A 216 14.84 6.85 15.00
CA THR A 216 15.11 7.87 13.98
C THR A 216 15.44 9.23 14.54
N LEU A 217 15.21 9.48 15.84
CA LEU A 217 15.29 10.84 16.39
C LEU A 217 16.70 11.19 16.86
N LYS A 218 17.26 12.26 16.29
CA LYS A 218 18.53 12.86 16.72
C LYS A 218 18.39 14.37 16.81
N GLU A 219 18.75 14.94 17.97
CA GLU A 219 18.73 16.39 18.23
C GLU A 219 17.37 17.03 17.86
N SER A 220 16.29 16.24 17.99
CA SER A 220 14.93 16.68 17.73
C SER A 220 14.33 17.29 19.00
N ASN A 221 13.53 18.35 18.83
CA ASN A 221 12.71 18.91 19.90
C ASN A 221 11.41 18.10 20.12
N TRP A 222 11.19 17.06 19.32
CA TRP A 222 10.01 16.20 19.41
C TRP A 222 10.07 15.27 20.62
N HIS A 223 8.96 15.17 21.35
CA HIS A 223 8.77 14.20 22.42
C HIS A 223 7.29 13.83 22.55
N MET A 224 7.03 12.64 23.10
CA MET A 224 5.67 12.08 23.22
C MET A 224 5.47 11.42 24.58
N ILE A 225 4.30 11.63 25.19
CA ILE A 225 3.84 10.83 26.34
C ILE A 225 3.43 9.44 25.82
N CYS A 226 4.17 8.41 26.23
CA CYS A 226 3.96 7.04 25.79
C CYS A 226 2.87 6.34 26.60
N GLN A 227 1.91 5.75 25.88
CA GLN A 227 0.84 4.93 26.46
C GLN A 227 0.82 3.51 25.87
N CYS A 228 1.95 3.00 25.37
CA CYS A 228 2.00 1.70 24.66
C CYS A 228 1.67 0.47 25.53
N ARG A 229 1.62 0.62 26.87
CA ARG A 229 1.34 -0.43 27.85
C ARG A 229 2.31 -1.63 27.83
N ALA A 230 3.47 -1.51 27.18
CA ALA A 230 4.55 -2.49 27.33
C ALA A 230 5.00 -2.58 28.82
N PRO A 231 5.44 -3.76 29.31
CA PRO A 231 5.87 -3.93 30.70
C PRO A 231 6.93 -2.91 31.13
N GLU A 232 7.88 -2.62 30.25
CA GLU A 232 8.95 -1.63 30.44
C GLU A 232 8.66 -0.34 29.64
N CYS A 233 7.44 0.19 29.75
CA CYS A 233 7.07 1.43 29.09
C CYS A 233 7.88 2.62 29.64
N ARG A 234 8.63 3.29 28.75
CA ARG A 234 9.49 4.45 29.08
C ARG A 234 8.74 5.72 29.50
N ARG A 235 7.41 5.75 29.34
CA ARG A 235 6.50 6.90 29.62
C ARG A 235 6.72 8.15 28.77
N VAL A 236 7.95 8.47 28.38
CA VAL A 236 8.28 9.57 27.47
C VAL A 236 9.20 9.05 26.37
N ILE A 237 8.85 9.30 25.12
CA ILE A 237 9.69 8.99 23.95
C ILE A 237 10.34 10.28 23.48
N ALA A 238 11.65 10.24 23.29
CA ALA A 238 12.47 11.35 22.85
C ALA A 238 13.58 10.84 21.90
N ASN A 239 14.66 11.60 21.78
CA ASN A 239 15.82 11.25 20.97
C ASN A 239 16.45 9.90 21.33
N PHE A 240 17.16 9.30 20.37
CA PHE A 240 17.79 7.98 20.51
C PHE A 240 18.83 7.91 21.63
N ASP A 241 19.47 9.03 21.96
CA ASP A 241 20.47 9.13 23.03
C ASP A 241 19.86 9.04 24.43
N ALA A 242 18.55 9.28 24.58
CA ALA A 242 17.82 9.08 25.82
C ALA A 242 17.50 7.61 26.13
N LEU A 243 17.81 6.68 25.21
CA LEU A 243 17.70 5.25 25.46
C LEU A 243 18.84 4.73 26.33
N ASP A 244 18.55 3.70 27.14
CA ASP A 244 19.59 2.95 27.84
C ASP A 244 20.65 2.42 26.86
N PRO A 245 21.95 2.44 27.22
CA PRO A 245 23.04 2.05 26.33
C PRO A 245 22.87 0.66 25.71
N ASP A 246 22.41 -0.32 26.50
CA ASP A 246 22.18 -1.69 26.03
C ASP A 246 21.09 -1.75 24.96
N ARG A 247 20.04 -0.93 25.11
CA ARG A 247 18.96 -0.83 24.14
C ARG A 247 19.42 -0.11 22.88
N GLN A 248 20.24 0.94 23.01
CA GLN A 248 20.86 1.57 21.84
C GLN A 248 21.68 0.55 21.05
N GLU A 249 22.48 -0.27 21.73
CA GLU A 249 23.30 -1.29 21.10
C GLU A 249 22.45 -2.40 20.46
N TRP A 250 21.34 -2.80 21.11
CA TRP A 250 20.40 -3.76 20.55
C TRP A 250 19.85 -3.33 19.19
N PHE A 251 19.43 -2.06 19.05
CA PHE A 251 18.92 -1.52 17.78
C PHE A 251 20.04 -1.34 16.74
N ARG A 252 21.21 -0.84 17.16
CA ARG A 252 22.38 -0.67 16.26
C ARG A 252 22.85 -1.99 15.69
N GLY A 253 23.07 -3.00 16.55
CA GLY A 253 23.53 -4.34 16.14
C GLY A 253 22.57 -5.06 15.20
N ARG A 254 21.27 -4.71 15.20
CA ARG A 254 20.25 -5.26 14.30
C ARG A 254 20.01 -4.42 13.04
N ASN A 255 20.74 -3.32 12.88
CA ASN A 255 20.58 -2.39 11.77
C ASN A 255 19.14 -1.82 11.67
N LEU A 256 18.57 -1.45 12.83
CA LEU A 256 17.20 -0.93 12.98
C LEU A 256 17.15 0.56 13.32
N VAL A 257 18.27 1.28 13.14
CA VAL A 257 18.39 2.71 13.40
C VAL A 257 18.67 3.46 12.10
N ALA A 258 18.25 4.73 12.07
CA ALA A 258 18.61 5.63 11.00
C ALA A 258 20.15 5.73 10.84
N PRO A 259 20.69 5.90 9.62
CA PRO A 259 22.13 5.83 9.39
C PRO A 259 22.97 6.78 10.23
N TYR A 260 22.45 7.98 10.54
CA TYR A 260 23.13 9.00 11.36
C TYR A 260 23.11 8.73 12.88
N LEU A 261 22.46 7.65 13.31
CA LEU A 261 22.45 7.14 14.70
C LEU A 261 23.40 5.95 14.90
N ARG A 262 23.96 5.40 13.81
CA ARG A 262 25.00 4.36 13.85
C ARG A 262 26.31 4.95 14.38
N ARG A 263 27.17 4.13 14.98
CA ARG A 263 28.49 4.62 15.39
C ARG A 263 29.30 4.98 14.14
N ARG A 264 30.14 6.01 14.21
CA ARG A 264 30.98 6.44 13.07
C ARG A 264 31.84 5.30 12.52
N ASP A 265 32.22 4.36 13.37
CA ASP A 265 33.08 3.22 13.04
C ASP A 265 32.36 2.18 12.17
N ASP A 266 31.04 2.02 12.30
CA ASP A 266 30.24 1.04 11.55
C ASP A 266 30.05 1.43 10.06
N VAL A 267 30.06 2.73 9.76
CA VAL A 267 29.90 3.26 8.40
C VAL A 267 31.17 3.04 7.57
N ALA A 268 32.35 3.10 8.21
CA ALA A 268 33.63 2.91 7.55
C ALA A 268 33.90 1.45 7.15
N VAL A 269 33.41 0.49 7.92
CA VAL A 269 33.58 -0.95 7.64
C VAL A 269 32.81 -1.38 6.40
N ARG A 270 31.57 -0.89 6.20
CA ARG A 270 30.77 -1.25 5.02
C ARG A 270 31.28 -0.63 3.73
N ARG A 271 31.82 0.59 3.78
CA ARG A 271 32.37 1.29 2.60
C ARG A 271 33.62 0.62 2.02
N LYS A 272 34.29 -0.25 2.80
CA LYS A 272 35.44 -1.06 2.35
C LYS A 272 35.04 -2.46 1.86
N ALA A 273 33.79 -2.87 2.07
CA ALA A 273 33.29 -4.20 1.73
C ALA A 273 32.36 -4.19 0.49
N SER A 274 32.32 -3.08 -0.25
CA SER A 274 31.53 -2.88 -1.48
C SER A 274 32.45 -2.64 -2.66
#